data_AF-A0A2P2JEK8-F1
#
_entry.id   AF-A0A2P2JEK8-F1
#
_cell.length_a   1.000
_cell.length_b   1.000
_cell.length_c   1.000
_cell.angle_alpha   90.00
_cell.angle_beta   90.00
_cell.angle_gamma   90.00
#
_symmetry.space_group_name_H-M   'P 1'
#
loop_
_entity.id
_entity.type
_entity.pdbx_description
1 polymer ?
#
loop_
_entity_poly.entity_id
_entity_poly.type
_entity_poly.pdbx_seq_one_letter_code
_entity_poly.pdbx_strand_id
1 'polypeptide(L)'
;MKARTESAQSVHSDGSSFQPVPYVAVHLRIEMDWMIHCKKIEQRQNITQICSSRQEIMERVGSIGGLETPTIVYLAVADSLLEESSILKGWRQGLLPYEKKKLGVDNIYKRHSYLIQSAIDYEVCLRADVFVGNSFSTFSSLIVLERTQKLVRMGITRSCGMDVRWPSYAYNILGDSNGPQKWMTNMSDSSLKAISYGTNIVSCQSS
;
A
#
# COMPACT_ATOMS: atom_id res chain seq x y z
N MET A 1 -66.48 -18.98 10.06
CA MET A 1 -65.03 -19.12 9.83
C MET A 1 -64.39 -17.76 10.00
N LYS A 2 -63.51 -17.61 11.01
CA LYS A 2 -62.73 -16.39 11.26
C LYS A 2 -61.51 -16.41 10.34
N ALA A 3 -61.34 -15.39 9.50
CA ALA A 3 -60.08 -15.12 8.83
C ALA A 3 -59.36 -14.00 9.61
N ARG A 4 -58.24 -14.35 10.23
CA ARG A 4 -57.28 -13.41 10.81
C ARG A 4 -56.50 -12.78 9.64
N THR A 5 -56.56 -11.47 9.50
CA THR A 5 -55.63 -10.72 8.65
C THR A 5 -54.45 -10.33 9.52
N GLU A 6 -53.32 -11.00 9.34
CA GLU A 6 -52.06 -10.67 10.00
C GLU A 6 -51.49 -9.37 9.41
N SER A 7 -51.16 -8.46 10.33
CA SER A 7 -50.46 -7.21 10.05
C SER A 7 -49.05 -7.53 9.55
N ALA A 8 -48.73 -7.14 8.31
CA ALA A 8 -47.37 -7.13 7.82
C ALA A 8 -46.55 -6.13 8.64
N GLN A 9 -45.76 -6.63 9.59
CA GLN A 9 -44.72 -5.85 10.26
C GLN A 9 -43.64 -5.54 9.22
N SER A 10 -43.51 -4.27 8.86
CA SER A 10 -42.37 -3.77 8.09
C SER A 10 -41.11 -3.97 8.93
N VAL A 11 -40.29 -4.94 8.54
CA VAL A 11 -38.93 -5.10 9.06
C VAL A 11 -38.16 -3.85 8.67
N HIS A 12 -37.93 -2.95 9.63
CA HIS A 12 -36.93 -1.91 9.49
C HIS A 12 -35.57 -2.60 9.36
N SER A 13 -35.04 -2.64 8.14
CA SER A 13 -33.64 -2.95 7.92
C SER A 13 -32.83 -1.79 8.48
N ASP A 14 -32.26 -1.95 9.67
CA ASP A 14 -31.13 -1.14 10.14
C ASP A 14 -29.94 -1.43 9.21
N GLY A 15 -29.95 -0.76 8.06
CA GLY A 15 -28.83 -0.67 7.16
C GLY A 15 -27.78 0.22 7.80
N SER A 16 -27.04 -0.33 8.76
CA SER A 16 -25.74 0.21 9.15
C SER A 16 -24.91 0.33 7.87
N SER A 17 -24.85 1.53 7.32
CA SER A 17 -23.93 1.86 6.24
C SER A 17 -22.53 1.76 6.83
N PHE A 18 -21.94 0.56 6.79
CA PHE A 18 -20.55 0.36 7.18
C PHE A 18 -19.69 1.16 6.21
N GLN A 19 -19.39 2.40 6.59
CA GLN A 19 -18.35 3.19 5.93
C GLN A 19 -17.04 2.40 6.09
N PRO A 20 -16.31 2.11 5.00
CA PRO A 20 -15.02 1.45 5.10
C PRO A 20 -14.09 2.22 6.04
N VAL A 21 -13.45 1.53 6.98
CA VAL A 21 -12.46 2.16 7.86
C VAL A 21 -11.23 2.50 7.01
N PRO A 22 -10.77 3.76 7.00
CA PRO A 22 -9.63 4.14 6.20
C PRO A 22 -8.35 3.47 6.69
N TYR A 23 -7.46 3.13 5.77
CA TYR A 23 -6.21 2.42 6.09
C TYR A 23 -5.06 2.78 5.16
N VAL A 24 -3.86 2.60 5.70
CA VAL A 24 -2.61 2.65 4.96
C VAL A 24 -2.26 1.23 4.53
N ALA A 25 -1.94 1.01 3.25
CA ALA A 25 -1.34 -0.24 2.80
C ALA A 25 0.15 -0.05 2.52
N VAL A 26 0.97 -0.90 3.10
CA VAL A 26 2.43 -0.89 2.94
C VAL A 26 2.86 -2.18 2.27
N HIS A 27 3.43 -2.08 1.06
CA HIS A 27 4.05 -3.21 0.38
C HIS A 27 5.50 -3.39 0.87
N LEU A 28 5.75 -4.32 1.78
CA LEU A 28 7.07 -4.53 2.37
C LEU A 28 7.91 -5.44 1.47
N ARG A 29 8.84 -4.83 0.72
CA ARG A 29 9.85 -5.57 -0.03
C ARG A 29 11.13 -5.69 0.81
N ILE A 30 11.12 -6.64 1.74
CA ILE A 30 12.18 -6.90 2.74
C ILE A 30 12.57 -8.38 2.84
N GLU A 31 12.15 -9.19 1.88
CA GLU A 31 12.48 -10.61 1.78
C GLU A 31 13.98 -10.82 1.62
N MET A 32 14.52 -11.94 2.11
CA MET A 32 15.97 -12.17 2.12
C MET A 32 16.59 -12.10 0.71
N ASP A 33 15.96 -12.75 -0.27
CA ASP A 33 16.40 -12.75 -1.66
C ASP A 33 16.42 -11.33 -2.25
N TRP A 34 15.39 -10.54 -1.94
CA TRP A 34 15.33 -9.13 -2.30
C TRP A 34 16.44 -8.32 -1.64
N MET A 35 16.65 -8.49 -0.33
CA MET A 35 17.68 -7.74 0.41
C MET A 35 19.09 -8.02 -0.11
N ILE A 36 19.38 -9.27 -0.49
CA ILE A 36 20.65 -9.63 -1.15
C ILE A 36 20.72 -8.98 -2.53
N HIS A 37 19.64 -9.04 -3.31
CA HIS A 37 19.59 -8.50 -4.66
C HIS A 37 19.79 -6.98 -4.68
N CYS A 38 19.02 -6.24 -3.89
CA CYS A 38 19.06 -4.79 -3.86
C CYS A 38 20.44 -4.29 -3.41
N LYS A 39 21.04 -4.90 -2.36
CA LYS A 39 22.36 -4.47 -1.84
C LYS A 39 23.46 -4.62 -2.89
N LYS A 40 23.41 -5.70 -3.67
CA LYS A 40 24.36 -5.93 -4.77
C LYS A 40 24.19 -4.90 -5.88
N ILE A 41 22.96 -4.50 -6.20
CA ILE A 41 22.71 -3.45 -7.20
C ILE A 41 23.20 -2.10 -6.69
N GLU A 42 22.84 -1.73 -5.47
CA GLU A 42 23.28 -0.50 -4.81
C GLU A 42 24.80 -0.37 -4.79
N GLN A 43 25.52 -1.44 -4.43
CA GLN A 43 26.97 -1.47 -4.44
C GLN A 43 27.55 -1.26 -5.85
N ARG A 44 26.94 -1.87 -6.88
CA ARG A 44 27.40 -1.75 -8.28
C ARG A 44 27.12 -0.37 -8.87
N GLN A 45 26.03 0.26 -8.46
CA GLN A 45 25.56 1.54 -8.98
C GLN A 45 25.99 2.73 -8.11
N ASN A 46 26.56 2.48 -6.92
CA ASN A 46 26.93 3.47 -5.92
C ASN A 46 25.75 4.37 -5.50
N ILE A 47 24.61 3.75 -5.18
CA ILE A 47 23.39 4.41 -4.72
C ILE A 47 22.84 3.71 -3.47
N THR A 48 21.91 4.37 -2.74
CA THR A 48 21.34 3.87 -1.48
C THR A 48 19.80 3.96 -1.44
N GLN A 49 19.18 4.07 -2.61
CA GLN A 49 17.75 4.36 -2.76
C GLN A 49 16.95 3.15 -3.27
N ILE A 50 17.40 1.92 -3.04
CA ILE A 50 16.70 0.70 -3.47
C ILE A 50 16.30 -0.13 -2.26
N CYS A 51 17.27 -0.51 -1.44
CA CYS A 51 17.03 -1.27 -0.23
C CYS A 51 16.43 -0.36 0.84
N SER A 52 15.58 -0.92 1.68
CA SER A 52 15.25 -0.27 2.96
C SER A 52 15.12 -1.32 4.03
N SER A 53 15.60 -0.99 5.23
CA SER A 53 15.42 -1.87 6.39
C SER A 53 13.98 -1.81 6.90
N ARG A 54 13.56 -2.81 7.67
CA ARG A 54 12.27 -2.79 8.37
C ARG A 54 12.10 -1.51 9.20
N GLN A 55 13.14 -1.14 9.94
CA GLN A 55 13.13 0.05 10.81
C GLN A 55 12.94 1.33 10.00
N GLU A 56 13.71 1.49 8.92
CA GLU A 56 13.62 2.64 8.02
C GLU A 56 12.22 2.79 7.41
N ILE A 57 11.58 1.67 7.03
CA ILE A 57 10.20 1.70 6.52
C ILE A 57 9.23 2.17 7.62
N MET A 58 9.33 1.62 8.83
CA MET A 58 8.46 2.00 9.94
C MET A 58 8.62 3.48 10.33
N GLU A 59 9.85 3.98 10.34
CA GLU A 59 10.17 5.39 10.62
C GLU A 59 9.61 6.31 9.53
N ARG A 60 9.78 5.95 8.25
CA ARG A 60 9.24 6.73 7.13
C ARG A 60 7.72 6.75 7.14
N VAL A 61 7.05 5.59 7.24
CA VAL A 61 5.59 5.52 7.34
C VAL A 61 5.07 6.29 8.55
N GLY A 62 5.77 6.18 9.69
CA GLY A 62 5.47 6.94 10.89
C GLY A 62 5.61 8.46 10.73
N SER A 63 6.35 8.93 9.72
CA SER A 63 6.59 10.35 9.45
C SER A 63 5.64 10.94 8.40
N ILE A 64 4.69 10.16 7.87
CA ILE A 64 3.65 10.67 6.97
C ILE A 64 2.72 11.60 7.75
N GLY A 65 2.69 12.88 7.37
CA GLY A 65 1.80 13.87 7.94
C GLY A 65 0.34 13.64 7.55
N GLY A 66 -0.60 14.04 8.42
CA GLY A 66 -2.04 14.00 8.14
C GLY A 66 -2.71 12.63 8.35
N LEU A 67 -1.99 11.61 8.83
CA LEU A 67 -2.62 10.34 9.22
C LEU A 67 -3.42 10.51 10.52
N GLU A 68 -4.71 10.19 10.49
CA GLU A 68 -5.56 10.16 11.67
C GLU A 68 -5.19 8.98 12.58
N THR A 69 -4.92 9.24 13.86
CA THR A 69 -4.62 8.18 14.83
C THR A 69 -5.84 7.83 15.69
N PRO A 70 -6.18 6.53 15.86
CA PRO A 70 -5.44 5.36 15.38
C PRO A 70 -5.60 5.11 13.88
N THR A 71 -4.52 4.69 13.20
CA THR A 71 -4.52 4.34 11.77
C THR A 71 -4.29 2.84 11.60
N ILE A 72 -5.11 2.18 10.79
CA ILE A 72 -4.85 0.79 10.38
C ILE A 72 -3.73 0.78 9.33
N VAL A 73 -2.75 -0.10 9.51
CA VAL A 73 -1.65 -0.31 8.55
C VAL A 73 -1.66 -1.76 8.07
N TYR A 74 -2.16 -2.00 6.85
CA TYR A 74 -2.09 -3.30 6.20
C TYR A 74 -0.68 -3.57 5.65
N LEU A 75 -0.12 -4.74 5.95
CA LEU A 75 1.21 -5.15 5.50
C LEU A 75 1.07 -6.18 4.38
N ALA A 76 1.33 -5.76 3.14
CA ALA A 76 1.46 -6.63 1.99
C ALA A 76 2.91 -7.15 1.91
N VAL A 77 3.11 -8.41 2.27
CA VAL A 77 4.43 -9.03 2.34
C VAL A 77 4.36 -10.52 2.01
N ALA A 78 5.43 -11.04 1.44
CA ALA A 78 5.63 -12.47 1.27
C ALA A 78 6.17 -13.10 2.57
N ASP A 79 5.29 -13.32 3.55
CA ASP A 79 5.62 -13.80 4.91
C ASP A 79 6.54 -15.03 4.94
N SER A 80 6.42 -15.92 3.97
CA SER A 80 7.23 -17.15 3.87
C SER A 80 8.73 -16.91 3.63
N LEU A 81 9.14 -15.68 3.31
CA LEU A 81 10.50 -15.31 2.92
C LEU A 81 11.18 -14.37 3.93
N LEU A 82 10.56 -14.16 5.09
CA LEU A 82 11.10 -13.33 6.17
C LEU A 82 11.95 -14.16 7.14
N GLU A 83 13.11 -13.62 7.54
CA GLU A 83 13.91 -14.22 8.62
C GLU A 83 13.31 -13.98 10.01
N GLU A 84 12.70 -12.81 10.23
CA GLU A 84 12.08 -12.43 11.50
C GLU A 84 10.55 -12.46 11.40
N SER A 85 9.91 -13.22 12.29
CA SER A 85 8.44 -13.40 12.29
C SER A 85 7.64 -12.24 12.91
N SER A 86 8.29 -11.15 13.33
CA SER A 86 7.63 -10.07 14.09
C SER A 86 7.63 -8.72 13.36
N ILE A 87 7.02 -8.66 12.18
CA ILE A 87 6.81 -7.40 11.43
C ILE A 87 5.75 -6.47 12.07
N LEU A 88 5.00 -6.98 13.06
CA LEU A 88 3.93 -6.26 13.74
C LEU A 88 4.39 -5.37 14.90
N LYS A 89 5.69 -5.35 15.25
CA LYS A 89 6.23 -4.58 16.39
C LYS A 89 7.14 -3.44 15.93
N GLY A 90 7.20 -2.36 16.71
CA GLY A 90 8.09 -1.22 16.47
C GLY A 90 7.48 -0.08 15.64
N TRP A 91 6.21 -0.18 15.29
CA TRP A 91 5.48 0.91 14.64
C TRP A 91 5.28 2.09 15.59
N ARG A 92 5.27 3.32 15.05
CA ARG A 92 4.97 4.54 15.78
C ARG A 92 3.62 4.43 16.50
N GLN A 93 3.51 5.00 17.70
CA GLN A 93 2.25 5.03 18.46
C GLN A 93 1.09 5.54 17.60
N GLY A 94 -0.05 4.83 17.66
CA GLY A 94 -1.23 5.14 16.85
C GLY A 94 -1.30 4.37 15.53
N LEU A 95 -0.19 3.81 15.03
CA LEU A 95 -0.19 2.93 13.87
C LEU A 95 -0.42 1.48 14.29
N LEU A 96 -1.46 0.87 13.74
CA LEU A 96 -1.92 -0.48 14.08
C LEU A 96 -1.62 -1.44 12.91
N PRO A 97 -0.51 -2.19 12.94
CA PRO A 97 -0.16 -3.09 11.85
C PRO A 97 -1.05 -4.34 11.82
N TYR A 98 -1.45 -4.75 10.61
CA TYR A 98 -2.20 -5.96 10.32
C TYR A 98 -1.57 -6.71 9.15
N GLU A 99 -1.37 -8.01 9.37
CA GLU A 99 -1.01 -8.98 8.34
C GLU A 99 -2.12 -10.03 8.21
N LYS A 100 -2.04 -10.86 7.18
CA LYS A 100 -3.03 -11.91 6.85
C LYS A 100 -3.35 -12.81 8.05
N LYS A 101 -2.34 -13.15 8.85
CA LYS A 101 -2.48 -13.96 10.07
C LYS A 101 -3.25 -13.24 11.16
N LYS A 102 -2.94 -11.96 11.43
CA LYS A 102 -3.66 -11.15 12.42
C LYS A 102 -5.11 -10.89 12.00
N LEU A 103 -5.37 -10.81 10.70
CA LEU A 103 -6.72 -10.72 10.13
C LEU A 103 -7.50 -12.04 10.15
N GLY A 104 -6.86 -13.16 10.50
CA GLY A 104 -7.50 -14.48 10.51
C GLY A 104 -7.76 -15.08 9.12
N VAL A 105 -7.21 -14.50 8.05
CA VAL A 105 -7.42 -14.92 6.65
C VAL A 105 -6.26 -15.72 6.07
N ASP A 106 -5.16 -15.89 6.82
CA ASP A 106 -3.96 -16.63 6.40
C ASP A 106 -4.27 -18.04 5.85
N ASN A 107 -5.19 -18.77 6.49
CA ASN A 107 -5.61 -20.10 6.03
C ASN A 107 -6.33 -20.08 4.67
N ILE A 108 -6.94 -18.96 4.28
CA ILE A 108 -7.57 -18.78 2.97
C ILE A 108 -6.46 -18.51 1.94
N TYR A 109 -5.54 -17.58 2.24
CA TYR A 109 -4.42 -17.24 1.36
C TYR A 109 -3.53 -18.44 1.05
N LYS A 110 -3.22 -19.27 2.07
CA LYS A 110 -2.40 -20.48 1.93
C LYS A 110 -2.98 -21.54 0.98
N ARG A 111 -4.27 -21.48 0.65
CA ARG A 111 -4.90 -22.38 -0.34
C ARG A 111 -4.60 -21.97 -1.78
N HIS A 112 -4.04 -20.78 -1.98
CA HIS A 112 -3.77 -20.22 -3.28
C HIS A 112 -2.26 -20.19 -3.57
N SER A 113 -1.91 -20.23 -4.86
CA SER A 113 -0.53 -20.06 -5.28
C SER A 113 -0.02 -18.66 -4.92
N TYR A 114 1.31 -18.52 -4.82
CA TYR A 114 1.95 -17.25 -4.54
C TYR A 114 1.42 -16.10 -5.42
N LEU A 115 1.26 -16.33 -6.74
CA LEU A 115 0.76 -15.32 -7.67
C LEU A 115 -0.65 -14.83 -7.33
N ILE A 116 -1.53 -15.74 -6.89
CA ILE A 116 -2.89 -15.36 -6.50
C ILE A 116 -2.87 -14.61 -5.15
N GLN A 117 -2.01 -15.02 -4.21
CA GLN A 117 -1.83 -14.27 -2.96
C GLN A 117 -1.35 -12.84 -3.25
N SER A 118 -0.39 -12.68 -4.16
CA SER A 118 0.07 -11.36 -4.62
C SER A 118 -1.03 -10.57 -5.32
N ALA A 119 -1.88 -11.19 -6.13
CA ALA A 119 -3.02 -10.52 -6.76
C ALA A 119 -4.04 -10.01 -5.72
N ILE A 120 -4.26 -10.76 -4.63
CA ILE A 120 -5.11 -10.28 -3.53
C ILE A 120 -4.45 -9.09 -2.82
N ASP A 121 -3.15 -9.16 -2.51
CA ASP A 121 -2.42 -8.02 -1.94
C ASP A 121 -2.46 -6.80 -2.86
N TYR A 122 -2.38 -7.00 -4.18
CA TYR A 122 -2.51 -5.93 -5.17
C TYR A 122 -3.86 -5.22 -5.05
N GLU A 123 -4.96 -5.98 -4.97
CA GLU A 123 -6.31 -5.42 -4.81
C GLU A 123 -6.49 -4.68 -3.48
N VAL A 124 -5.94 -5.20 -2.38
CA VAL A 124 -5.98 -4.53 -1.08
C VAL A 124 -5.18 -3.22 -1.16
N CYS A 125 -3.93 -3.26 -1.64
CA CYS A 125 -3.12 -2.05 -1.78
C CYS A 125 -3.75 -1.01 -2.71
N LEU A 126 -4.40 -1.44 -3.79
CA LEU A 126 -5.03 -0.56 -4.75
C LEU A 126 -6.21 0.22 -4.14
N ARG A 127 -6.94 -0.39 -3.20
CA ARG A 127 -8.13 0.17 -2.52
C ARG A 127 -7.81 1.00 -1.29
N ALA A 128 -6.57 0.98 -0.81
CA ALA A 128 -6.16 1.72 0.38
C ALA A 128 -6.27 3.24 0.21
N ASP A 129 -6.56 3.94 1.29
CA ASP A 129 -6.61 5.40 1.31
C ASP A 129 -5.22 5.95 1.05
N VAL A 130 -4.21 5.38 1.72
CA VAL A 130 -2.80 5.69 1.48
C VAL A 130 -2.05 4.43 1.06
N PHE A 131 -1.27 4.53 -0.02
CA PHE A 131 -0.37 3.44 -0.44
C PHE A 131 1.08 3.83 -0.23
N VAL A 132 1.88 2.93 0.34
CA VAL A 132 3.32 3.10 0.52
C VAL A 132 4.04 1.86 -0.02
N GLY A 133 4.98 2.03 -0.94
CA GLY A 133 5.66 0.93 -1.60
C GLY A 133 7.13 1.23 -1.91
N ASN A 134 7.79 0.25 -2.55
CA ASN A 134 9.17 0.40 -3.01
C ASN A 134 9.17 0.79 -4.49
N SER A 135 9.74 1.92 -4.88
CA SER A 135 9.73 2.36 -6.29
C SER A 135 10.46 1.40 -7.23
N PHE A 136 11.44 0.64 -6.73
CA PHE A 136 12.19 -0.35 -7.49
C PHE A 136 11.40 -1.65 -7.74
N SER A 137 10.26 -1.84 -7.05
CA SER A 137 9.39 -2.99 -7.20
C SER A 137 8.30 -2.76 -8.25
N THR A 138 8.27 -3.61 -9.28
CA THR A 138 7.20 -3.61 -10.30
C THR A 138 5.81 -3.74 -9.69
N PHE A 139 5.65 -4.51 -8.61
CA PHE A 139 4.38 -4.66 -7.91
C PHE A 139 3.85 -3.30 -7.41
N SER A 140 4.72 -2.52 -6.75
CA SER A 140 4.37 -1.18 -6.30
C SER A 140 4.13 -0.22 -7.46
N SER A 141 4.96 -0.29 -8.51
CA SER A 141 4.82 0.59 -9.68
C SER A 141 3.51 0.38 -10.43
N LEU A 142 3.01 -0.86 -10.52
CA LEU A 142 1.70 -1.16 -11.10
C LEU A 142 0.55 -0.59 -10.26
N ILE A 143 0.63 -0.68 -8.93
CA ILE A 143 -0.37 -0.07 -8.04
C ILE A 143 -0.40 1.45 -8.23
N VAL A 144 0.77 2.10 -8.26
CA VAL A 144 0.84 3.55 -8.45
C VAL A 144 0.38 3.98 -9.83
N LEU A 145 0.66 3.20 -10.87
CA LEU A 145 0.13 3.44 -12.22
C LEU A 145 -1.40 3.44 -12.22
N GLU A 146 -2.03 2.39 -11.69
CA GLU A 146 -3.48 2.28 -11.66
C GLU A 146 -4.12 3.39 -10.81
N ARG A 147 -3.53 3.70 -9.63
CA ARG A 147 -3.98 4.83 -8.79
C ARG A 147 -3.86 6.17 -9.52
N THR A 148 -2.76 6.38 -10.24
CA THR A 148 -2.54 7.59 -11.06
C THR A 148 -3.59 7.69 -12.17
N GLN A 149 -3.85 6.61 -12.91
CA GLN A 149 -4.88 6.58 -13.95
C GLN A 149 -6.28 6.88 -13.39
N LYS A 150 -6.61 6.36 -12.20
CA LYS A 150 -7.88 6.67 -11.53
C LYS A 150 -7.99 8.17 -11.19
N LEU A 151 -6.93 8.78 -10.66
CA LEU A 151 -6.91 10.22 -10.35
C LEU A 151 -7.06 11.07 -11.62
N VAL A 152 -6.35 10.72 -12.71
CA VAL A 152 -6.45 11.42 -14.01
C VAL A 152 -7.87 11.34 -14.58
N ARG A 153 -8.51 10.15 -14.53
CA ARG A 153 -9.91 9.97 -14.97
C ARG A 153 -10.90 10.82 -14.15
N MET A 154 -10.55 11.17 -12.91
CA MET A 154 -11.32 12.05 -12.05
C MET A 154 -11.01 13.54 -12.26
N GLY A 155 -10.15 13.89 -13.23
CA GLY A 155 -9.74 15.27 -13.51
C GLY A 155 -8.70 15.83 -12.54
N ILE A 156 -8.10 14.99 -11.68
CA ILE A 156 -7.05 15.40 -10.74
C ILE A 156 -5.70 15.29 -11.45
N THR A 157 -5.10 16.45 -11.77
CA THR A 157 -3.82 16.56 -12.49
C THR A 157 -2.64 17.01 -11.61
N ARG A 158 -2.89 17.36 -10.34
CA ARG A 158 -1.85 17.72 -9.36
C ARG A 158 -2.00 16.86 -8.12
N SER A 159 -1.16 15.84 -7.98
CA SER A 159 -1.43 14.76 -7.02
C SER A 159 -0.30 14.43 -6.06
N CYS A 160 0.59 15.40 -5.83
CA CYS A 160 1.46 15.43 -4.64
C CYS A 160 1.12 16.56 -3.65
N GLY A 161 -0.03 17.23 -3.81
CA GLY A 161 -0.54 18.22 -2.84
C GLY A 161 -1.00 17.58 -1.52
N MET A 162 -1.39 18.40 -0.54
CA MET A 162 -1.89 17.91 0.75
C MET A 162 -3.30 17.30 0.66
N ASP A 163 -4.09 17.64 -0.38
CA ASP A 163 -5.52 17.28 -0.50
C ASP A 163 -5.81 16.20 -1.55
N VAL A 164 -4.89 15.25 -1.71
CA VAL A 164 -5.05 14.18 -2.71
C VAL A 164 -5.85 13.04 -2.08
N ARG A 165 -6.92 12.60 -2.75
CA ARG A 165 -7.82 11.55 -2.22
C ARG A 165 -7.13 10.20 -1.97
N TRP A 166 -6.07 9.90 -2.73
CA TRP A 166 -5.39 8.60 -2.73
C TRP A 166 -3.87 8.76 -2.88
N PRO A 167 -3.18 9.34 -1.89
CA PRO A 167 -1.74 9.57 -2.01
C PRO A 167 -0.99 8.24 -2.09
N SER A 168 0.13 8.28 -2.78
CA SER A 168 1.07 7.18 -2.94
C SER A 168 2.48 7.65 -2.61
N TYR A 169 3.26 6.78 -1.98
CA TYR A 169 4.60 7.11 -1.50
C TYR A 169 5.61 6.00 -1.80
N ALA A 170 6.83 6.38 -2.16
CA ALA A 170 7.99 5.52 -2.29
C ALA A 170 8.81 5.57 -1.01
N TYR A 171 8.76 4.51 -0.20
CA TYR A 171 9.45 4.50 1.08
C TYR A 171 10.96 4.39 0.95
N ASN A 172 11.52 3.99 -0.19
CA ASN A 172 12.96 3.79 -0.39
C ASN A 172 13.69 5.09 -0.80
N ILE A 173 12.94 6.17 -1.01
CA ILE A 173 13.46 7.49 -1.34
C ILE A 173 13.03 8.44 -0.22
N LEU A 174 13.97 9.19 0.33
CA LEU A 174 13.70 10.18 1.37
C LEU A 174 12.88 11.34 0.77
N GLY A 175 11.72 11.61 1.36
CA GLY A 175 10.85 12.72 1.01
C GLY A 175 10.84 13.81 2.08
N ASP A 176 9.79 14.63 2.04
CA ASP A 176 9.58 15.73 2.99
C ASP A 176 9.43 15.21 4.43
N SER A 177 9.85 16.02 5.41
CA SER A 177 9.68 15.76 6.86
C SER A 177 10.23 14.40 7.32
N ASN A 178 11.33 13.93 6.72
CA ASN A 178 11.90 12.59 6.93
C ASN A 178 10.97 11.42 6.58
N GLY A 179 9.87 11.70 5.87
CA GLY A 179 8.92 10.72 5.39
C GLY A 179 9.33 10.08 4.06
N PRO A 180 8.46 9.22 3.52
CA PRO A 180 8.66 8.64 2.20
C PRO A 180 8.39 9.69 1.11
N GLN A 181 9.09 9.57 -0.03
CA GLN A 181 8.89 10.45 -1.18
C GLN A 181 7.49 10.25 -1.78
N LYS A 182 6.75 11.33 -2.01
CA LYS A 182 5.46 11.26 -2.73
C LYS A 182 5.67 10.74 -4.15
N TRP A 183 4.73 9.94 -4.64
CA TRP A 183 4.91 9.16 -5.85
C TRP A 183 3.64 9.10 -6.70
N MET A 184 3.81 9.50 -7.96
CA MET A 184 2.90 9.23 -9.07
C MET A 184 3.66 8.71 -10.29
N THR A 185 2.92 8.04 -11.17
CA THR A 185 3.44 7.68 -12.49
C THR A 185 3.36 8.87 -13.44
N ASN A 186 4.45 9.16 -14.15
CA ASN A 186 4.44 10.16 -15.21
C ASN A 186 3.65 9.63 -16.43
N MET A 187 2.42 10.12 -16.62
CA MET A 187 1.55 9.71 -17.73
C MET A 187 1.93 10.34 -19.08
N SER A 188 2.88 11.28 -19.09
CA SER A 188 3.39 11.94 -20.30
C SER A 188 4.74 11.39 -20.77
N ASP A 189 5.28 10.39 -20.08
CA ASP A 189 6.53 9.74 -20.47
C ASP A 189 6.37 9.03 -21.83
N SER A 190 7.37 9.12 -22.70
CA SER A 190 7.39 8.43 -23.99
C SER A 190 7.69 6.94 -23.86
N SER A 191 7.99 6.47 -22.64
CA SER A 191 8.35 5.07 -22.36
C SER A 191 7.67 4.53 -21.09
N LEU A 192 7.53 3.20 -21.03
CA LEU A 192 7.07 2.48 -19.82
C LEU A 192 8.22 2.15 -18.85
N LYS A 193 9.38 2.80 -19.00
CA LYS A 193 10.56 2.51 -18.16
C LYS A 193 10.31 2.83 -16.69
N ALA A 194 9.50 3.85 -16.39
CA ALA A 194 9.13 4.24 -15.03
C ALA A 194 8.26 3.20 -14.29
N ILE A 195 7.60 2.29 -15.01
CA ILE A 195 6.82 1.19 -14.42
C ILE A 195 7.51 -0.17 -14.54
N SER A 196 8.71 -0.19 -15.13
CA SER A 196 9.51 -1.39 -15.29
C SER A 196 10.27 -1.72 -14.00
N TYR A 197 10.65 -2.99 -13.84
CA TYR A 197 11.53 -3.41 -12.76
C TYR A 197 12.84 -2.61 -12.76
N GLY A 198 13.30 -2.21 -11.59
CA GLY A 198 14.63 -1.62 -11.44
C GLY A 198 14.74 -0.12 -11.75
N THR A 199 13.66 0.62 -11.55
CA THR A 199 13.61 2.07 -11.71
C THR A 199 13.33 2.78 -10.39
N ASN A 200 13.92 3.94 -10.17
CA ASN A 200 13.58 4.86 -9.08
C ASN A 200 12.92 6.15 -9.58
N ILE A 201 12.41 6.11 -10.82
CA ILE A 201 11.73 7.27 -11.42
C ILE A 201 10.38 7.43 -10.71
N VAL A 202 10.35 8.37 -9.78
CA VAL A 202 9.14 8.83 -9.10
C VAL A 202 8.85 10.26 -9.54
N SER A 203 7.60 10.55 -9.88
CA SER A 203 7.17 11.90 -10.26
C SER A 203 6.17 12.44 -9.24
N CYS A 204 6.14 13.77 -9.13
CA CYS A 204 5.06 14.49 -8.45
C CYS A 204 4.22 15.37 -9.39
N GLN A 205 4.44 15.22 -10.68
CA GLN A 205 3.69 15.89 -11.74
C GLN A 205 2.98 14.82 -12.57
N SER A 206 1.67 14.99 -12.73
CA SER A 206 0.88 14.29 -13.74
C SER A 206 0.47 15.34 -14.76
N SER A 207 1.39 15.61 -15.69
CA SER A 207 1.21 16.51 -16.83
C SER A 207 1.10 18.01 -16.48
#